data_AF-A0A1E7K9F7-F1
#
_entry.id   AF-A0A1E7K9F7-F1
#
_cell.length_a   1.000
_cell.length_b   1.000
_cell.length_c   1.000
_cell.angle_alpha   90.00
_cell.angle_beta   90.00
_cell.angle_gamma   90.00
#
_symmetry.space_group_name_H-M   'P 1'
#
loop_
_entity.id
_entity.type
_entity.pdbx_description
1 polymer ?
#
loop_
_entity_poly.entity_id
_entity_poly.type
_entity_poly.pdbx_seq_one_letter_code
_entity_poly.pdbx_strand_id
1 'polypeptide(L)'
;MSTALAVTCPDHLLAASDRHTPHAHVLSPPGEQPLDAALAETQGLLERHGHLVTVYPATLPLRHRHRLHTVRSLLESRRIALLPVELPPLATGVLVRQLRQLSLCDFTPGVLGAAARLLTHYLYAGAVLGSVAKLDRVPVGVTSHARSWLPGSRFAVLAAPTPELVRLGTPEADAGLTAPQFATELTVAPGGLAADWALHTLPARWRVGHVHQAPLPRDSADWWGTARLTEFVAAIPDVSVLYQLVASVRRDECPGCGLEMIGDRCAFCAASLPPPPPAASASRAPAASAHPAAPPAHAPPEPAVADPRGIRP
;
A
#
# COMPACT_ATOMS: atom_id res chain seq x y z
N MET A 1 -10.65 16.57 -14.54
CA MET A 1 -10.78 17.20 -13.22
C MET A 1 -9.74 16.60 -12.29
N SER A 2 -9.03 17.40 -11.49
CA SER A 2 -7.90 16.94 -10.67
C SER A 2 -8.34 16.48 -9.28
N THR A 3 -7.84 15.37 -8.76
CA THR A 3 -8.21 14.93 -7.39
C THR A 3 -7.40 15.67 -6.33
N ALA A 4 -8.05 16.28 -5.34
CA ALA A 4 -7.37 16.86 -4.19
C ALA A 4 -7.01 15.78 -3.16
N LEU A 5 -5.85 15.93 -2.51
CA LEU A 5 -5.47 15.13 -1.36
C LEU A 5 -5.56 15.96 -0.09
N ALA A 6 -5.99 15.32 1.00
CA ALA A 6 -6.03 15.92 2.31
C ALA A 6 -5.48 14.99 3.39
N VAL A 7 -5.00 15.59 4.47
CA VAL A 7 -4.53 14.94 5.69
C VAL A 7 -5.13 15.62 6.92
N THR A 8 -5.04 14.97 8.07
CA THR A 8 -5.56 15.50 9.35
C THR A 8 -4.46 16.05 10.26
N CYS A 9 -3.20 15.99 9.83
CA CYS A 9 -2.04 16.45 10.58
C CYS A 9 -0.98 17.00 9.62
N PRO A 10 -0.38 18.18 9.90
CA PRO A 10 0.66 18.75 9.05
C PRO A 10 1.94 17.90 9.02
N ASP A 11 2.22 17.10 10.05
CA ASP A 11 3.41 16.23 10.10
C ASP A 11 3.40 15.14 9.01
N HIS A 12 2.24 14.85 8.41
CA HIS A 12 2.13 13.96 7.26
C HIS A 12 2.47 14.64 5.92
N LEU A 13 2.78 15.93 5.91
CA LEU A 13 3.19 16.68 4.73
C LEU A 13 4.72 16.70 4.60
N LEU A 14 5.28 15.58 4.16
CA LEU A 14 6.68 15.55 3.78
C LEU A 14 6.94 16.45 2.57
N ALA A 15 8.15 17.01 2.53
CA ALA A 15 8.61 17.77 1.37
C ALA A 15 8.55 16.90 0.12
N ALA A 16 8.03 17.46 -0.97
CA ALA A 16 8.08 16.82 -2.26
C ALA A 16 9.50 16.90 -2.82
N SER A 17 9.90 15.87 -3.58
CA SER A 17 11.20 15.85 -4.25
C SER A 17 11.24 16.80 -5.47
N ASP A 18 10.08 17.26 -5.93
CA ASP A 18 9.92 18.17 -7.07
C ASP A 18 9.01 19.38 -6.75
N ARG A 19 9.06 20.41 -7.60
CA ARG A 19 8.29 21.65 -7.44
C ARG A 19 6.85 21.57 -7.96
N HIS A 20 6.48 20.50 -8.64
CA HIS A 20 5.20 20.37 -9.33
C HIS A 20 4.17 19.58 -8.52
N THR A 21 4.63 18.81 -7.54
CA THR A 21 3.78 18.01 -6.66
C THR A 21 2.84 18.92 -5.85
N PRO A 22 1.52 18.82 -6.05
CA PRO A 22 0.56 19.69 -5.40
C PRO A 22 0.62 19.49 -3.89
N HIS A 23 0.38 20.55 -3.10
CA HIS A 23 0.25 20.40 -1.66
C HIS A 23 -1.03 19.63 -1.32
N ALA A 24 -0.98 18.78 -0.30
CA ALA A 24 -2.18 18.23 0.29
C ALA A 24 -2.75 19.23 1.31
N HIS A 25 -4.08 19.28 1.41
CA HIS A 25 -4.80 20.15 2.33
C HIS A 25 -4.80 19.57 3.74
N VAL A 26 -4.60 20.39 4.78
CA VAL A 26 -4.71 19.94 6.17
C VAL A 26 -6.10 20.27 6.69
N LEU A 27 -6.89 19.25 7.03
CA LEU A 27 -8.20 19.42 7.64
C LEU A 27 -8.03 19.65 9.13
N SER A 28 -8.55 20.77 9.61
CA SER A 28 -8.43 21.20 11.01
C SER A 28 -9.24 20.30 11.95
N PRO A 29 -8.75 20.06 13.17
CA PRO A 29 -9.47 19.26 14.15
C PRO A 29 -10.74 19.99 14.63
N PRO A 30 -11.75 19.24 15.15
CA PRO A 30 -13.04 19.82 15.53
C PRO A 30 -12.99 20.90 16.62
N GLY A 31 -11.93 20.93 17.43
CA GLY A 31 -11.73 21.91 18.49
C GLY A 31 -11.16 23.24 18.00
N GLU A 32 -10.59 23.28 16.80
CA GLU A 32 -9.95 24.46 16.21
C GLU A 32 -10.83 25.10 15.11
N GLN A 33 -11.78 24.35 14.56
CA GLN A 33 -12.65 24.82 13.48
C GLN A 33 -14.12 24.43 13.72
N PRO A 34 -15.07 25.40 13.64
CA PRO A 34 -16.49 25.10 13.73
C PRO A 34 -16.98 24.30 12.50
N LEU A 35 -18.16 23.66 12.61
CA LEU A 35 -18.64 22.70 11.60
C LEU A 35 -18.99 23.35 10.26
N ASP A 36 -19.64 24.50 10.31
CA ASP A 36 -19.99 25.33 9.16
C ASP A 36 -18.74 25.74 8.35
N ALA A 37 -17.68 26.16 9.01
CA ALA A 37 -16.41 26.49 8.37
C ALA A 37 -15.77 25.26 7.70
N ALA A 38 -15.79 24.10 8.37
CA ALA A 38 -15.28 22.84 7.81
C ALA A 38 -16.08 22.38 6.57
N LEU A 39 -17.41 22.58 6.58
CA LEU A 39 -18.28 22.30 5.44
C LEU A 39 -17.95 23.22 4.26
N ALA A 40 -17.86 24.53 4.49
CA ALA A 40 -17.54 25.50 3.46
C ALA A 40 -16.15 25.26 2.84
N GLU A 41 -15.15 24.97 3.67
CA GLU A 41 -13.80 24.61 3.23
C GLU A 41 -13.80 23.36 2.35
N THR A 42 -14.48 22.30 2.79
CA THR A 42 -14.56 21.02 2.05
C THR A 42 -15.34 21.18 0.75
N GLN A 43 -16.44 21.93 0.77
CA GLN A 43 -17.21 22.24 -0.44
C GLN A 43 -16.35 23.00 -1.46
N GLY A 44 -15.61 24.02 -1.03
CA GLY A 44 -14.70 24.76 -1.91
C GLY A 44 -13.61 23.88 -2.53
N LEU A 45 -13.09 22.89 -1.78
CA LEU A 45 -12.17 21.89 -2.35
C LEU A 45 -12.85 21.04 -3.43
N LEU A 46 -14.07 20.56 -3.16
CA LEU A 46 -14.84 19.76 -4.12
C LEU A 46 -15.26 20.54 -5.37
N GLU A 47 -15.51 21.84 -5.27
CA GLU A 47 -15.81 22.69 -6.42
C GLU A 47 -14.57 22.91 -7.30
N ARG A 48 -13.39 23.10 -6.69
CA ARG A 48 -12.13 23.30 -7.43
C ARG A 48 -11.59 22.02 -8.06
N HIS A 49 -11.71 20.89 -7.36
CA HIS A 49 -11.02 19.64 -7.71
C HIS A 49 -12.01 18.53 -8.15
N GLY A 50 -13.28 18.65 -7.80
CA GLY A 50 -14.28 17.62 -8.10
C GLY A 50 -14.27 16.47 -7.09
N HIS A 51 -13.09 15.94 -6.74
CA HIS A 51 -12.94 14.83 -5.77
C HIS A 51 -11.91 15.15 -4.68
N LEU A 52 -12.10 14.56 -3.51
CA LEU A 52 -11.23 14.68 -2.36
C LEU A 52 -10.87 13.28 -1.82
N VAL A 53 -9.58 13.02 -1.64
CA VAL A 53 -9.07 11.82 -0.98
C VAL A 53 -8.38 12.25 0.32
N THR A 54 -8.95 11.89 1.46
CA THR A 54 -8.42 12.20 2.78
C THR A 54 -7.74 10.98 3.38
N VAL A 55 -6.44 11.07 3.63
CA VAL A 55 -5.64 10.03 4.31
C VAL A 55 -5.44 10.44 5.77
N TYR A 56 -5.72 9.54 6.70
CA TYR A 56 -5.55 9.80 8.13
C TYR A 56 -5.12 8.53 8.88
N PRO A 57 -4.36 8.67 9.97
CA PRO A 57 -3.93 7.52 10.75
C PRO A 57 -5.13 6.87 11.41
N ALA A 58 -5.15 5.54 11.53
CA ALA A 58 -6.22 4.83 12.22
C ALA A 58 -6.35 5.22 13.71
N THR A 59 -5.27 5.76 14.30
CA THR A 59 -5.23 6.30 15.67
C THR A 59 -5.87 7.69 15.82
N LEU A 60 -6.41 8.26 14.75
CA LEU A 60 -7.05 9.58 14.78
C LEU A 60 -8.13 9.64 15.88
N PRO A 61 -8.15 10.69 16.73
CA PRO A 61 -9.16 10.81 17.78
C PRO A 61 -10.59 10.71 17.24
N LEU A 62 -11.45 9.97 17.96
CA LEU A 62 -12.81 9.64 17.52
C LEU A 62 -13.62 10.89 17.13
N ARG A 63 -13.47 12.00 17.85
CA ARG A 63 -14.14 13.27 17.54
C ARG A 63 -13.75 13.80 16.15
N HIS A 64 -12.47 13.70 15.78
CA HIS A 64 -11.99 14.15 14.47
C HIS A 64 -12.49 13.20 13.38
N ARG A 65 -12.44 11.88 13.60
CA ARG A 65 -13.03 10.90 12.68
C ARG A 65 -14.54 11.13 12.46
N HIS A 66 -15.30 11.35 13.54
CA HIS A 66 -16.72 11.70 13.45
C HIS A 66 -16.93 12.96 12.63
N ARG A 67 -16.14 14.02 12.84
CA ARG A 67 -16.22 15.25 12.04
C ARG A 67 -16.05 14.99 10.55
N LEU A 68 -15.07 14.18 10.14
CA LEU A 68 -14.86 13.83 8.73
C LEU A 68 -16.10 13.12 8.14
N HIS A 69 -16.66 12.15 8.87
CA HIS A 69 -17.87 11.45 8.43
C HIS A 69 -19.11 12.35 8.42
N THR A 70 -19.25 13.26 9.39
CA THR A 70 -20.34 14.26 9.43
C THR A 70 -20.27 15.18 8.22
N VAL A 71 -19.10 15.76 7.93
CA VAL A 71 -18.89 16.62 6.76
C VAL A 71 -19.24 15.87 5.47
N ARG A 72 -18.75 14.64 5.30
CA ARG A 72 -19.09 13.81 4.13
C ARG A 72 -20.60 13.58 4.00
N SER A 73 -21.27 13.31 5.11
CA SER A 73 -22.71 13.00 5.13
C SER A 73 -23.56 14.23 4.83
N LEU A 74 -23.24 15.38 5.42
CA LEU A 74 -23.98 16.64 5.21
C LEU A 74 -23.80 17.20 3.79
N LEU A 75 -22.66 16.97 3.15
CA LEU A 75 -22.45 17.32 1.75
C LEU A 75 -23.08 16.31 0.77
N GLU A 76 -23.67 15.22 1.28
CA GLU A 76 -24.24 14.10 0.51
C GLU A 76 -23.32 13.60 -0.62
N SER A 77 -22.01 13.74 -0.42
CA SER A 77 -21.04 13.67 -1.50
C SER A 77 -20.38 12.30 -1.54
N ARG A 78 -20.62 11.57 -2.64
CA ARG A 78 -19.83 10.39 -3.01
C ARG A 78 -18.44 10.74 -3.57
N ARG A 79 -18.06 12.02 -3.54
CA ARG A 79 -16.79 12.54 -4.07
C ARG A 79 -15.70 12.71 -3.00
N ILE A 80 -15.95 12.21 -1.78
CA ILE A 80 -14.98 12.22 -0.67
C ILE A 80 -14.63 10.78 -0.27
N ALA A 81 -13.37 10.40 -0.43
CA ALA A 81 -12.81 9.17 0.11
C ALA A 81 -12.16 9.46 1.47
N LEU A 82 -12.50 8.65 2.48
CA LEU A 82 -11.92 8.74 3.82
C LEU A 82 -11.11 7.46 4.07
N LEU A 83 -9.78 7.58 4.05
CA LEU A 83 -8.84 6.47 4.06
C LEU A 83 -8.09 6.39 5.39
N PRO A 84 -8.56 5.56 6.35
CA PRO A 84 -7.75 5.23 7.52
C PRO A 84 -6.55 4.38 7.10
N VAL A 85 -5.37 4.68 7.64
CA VAL A 85 -4.16 3.89 7.41
C VAL A 85 -3.59 3.36 8.72
N GLU A 86 -3.26 2.07 8.73
CA GLU A 86 -2.62 1.36 9.85
C GLU A 86 -1.09 1.40 9.67
N LEU A 87 -0.53 2.61 9.58
CA LEU A 87 0.89 2.83 9.36
C LEU A 87 1.48 3.69 10.50
N PRO A 88 2.78 3.55 10.80
CA PRO A 88 3.51 4.52 11.60
C PRO A 88 3.40 5.95 11.02
N PRO A 89 3.48 7.01 11.84
CA PRO A 89 3.29 8.39 11.37
C PRO A 89 4.22 8.83 10.24
N LEU A 90 5.50 8.44 10.27
CA LEU A 90 6.44 8.78 9.19
C LEU A 90 6.04 8.07 7.90
N ALA A 91 5.61 6.81 7.99
CA ALA A 91 5.16 6.02 6.85
C ALA A 91 3.86 6.58 6.25
N THR A 92 2.97 7.10 7.08
CA THR A 92 1.79 7.84 6.62
C THR A 92 2.21 9.06 5.79
N GLY A 93 3.21 9.82 6.25
CA GLY A 93 3.75 10.96 5.49
C GLY A 93 4.38 10.55 4.14
N VAL A 94 5.12 9.43 4.10
CA VAL A 94 5.69 8.89 2.86
C VAL A 94 4.59 8.44 1.90
N LEU A 95 3.56 7.75 2.38
CA LEU A 95 2.40 7.34 1.58
C LEU A 95 1.69 8.56 0.98
N VAL A 96 1.45 9.60 1.78
CA VAL A 96 0.82 10.84 1.32
C VAL A 96 1.67 11.50 0.23
N ARG A 97 3.00 11.54 0.38
CA ARG A 97 3.91 12.06 -0.66
C ARG A 97 3.76 11.28 -1.97
N GLN A 98 3.76 9.94 -1.92
CA GLN A 98 3.59 9.10 -3.12
C GLN A 98 2.23 9.31 -3.78
N LEU A 99 1.15 9.39 -3.00
CA LEU A 99 -0.18 9.70 -3.54
C LEU A 99 -0.24 11.08 -4.19
N ARG A 100 0.43 12.09 -3.61
CA ARG A 100 0.53 13.44 -4.21
C ARG A 100 1.26 13.40 -5.55
N GLN A 101 2.33 12.63 -5.66
CA GLN A 101 3.03 12.43 -6.94
C GLN A 101 2.13 11.73 -7.97
N LEU A 102 1.44 10.66 -7.56
CA LEU A 102 0.51 9.94 -8.43
C LEU A 102 -0.73 10.75 -8.82
N SER A 103 -1.12 11.76 -8.04
CA SER A 103 -2.25 12.63 -8.36
C SER A 103 -2.01 13.52 -9.59
N LEU A 104 -0.74 13.66 -10.02
CA LEU A 104 -0.37 14.32 -11.27
C LEU A 104 -0.46 13.41 -12.49
N CYS A 105 -0.57 12.09 -12.29
CA CYS A 105 -0.75 11.12 -13.35
C CYS A 105 -2.22 11.02 -13.79
N ASP A 106 -2.48 10.32 -14.89
CA ASP A 106 -3.80 10.13 -15.48
C ASP A 106 -4.67 9.07 -14.77
N PHE A 107 -4.62 9.04 -13.44
CA PHE A 107 -5.47 8.16 -12.64
C PHE A 107 -6.82 8.79 -12.31
N THR A 108 -7.87 7.99 -12.42
CA THR A 108 -9.18 8.36 -11.90
C THR A 108 -9.15 8.44 -10.37
N PRO A 109 -10.04 9.24 -9.74
CA PRO A 109 -10.07 9.40 -8.30
C PRO A 109 -10.20 8.07 -7.54
N GLY A 110 -11.01 7.14 -8.07
CA GLY A 110 -11.23 5.82 -7.47
C GLY A 110 -9.97 4.94 -7.50
N VAL A 111 -9.21 4.96 -8.59
CA VAL A 111 -7.90 4.28 -8.68
C VAL A 111 -6.89 4.92 -7.73
N LEU A 112 -6.79 6.26 -7.70
CA LEU A 112 -5.88 6.97 -6.80
C LEU A 112 -6.18 6.67 -5.32
N GLY A 113 -7.46 6.70 -4.92
CA GLY A 113 -7.87 6.36 -3.56
C GLY A 113 -7.59 4.90 -3.20
N ALA A 114 -7.80 3.97 -4.13
CA ALA A 114 -7.52 2.56 -3.91
C ALA A 114 -6.01 2.23 -3.90
N ALA A 115 -5.20 2.99 -4.65
CA ALA A 115 -3.75 2.85 -4.68
C ALA A 115 -3.11 3.01 -3.30
N ALA A 116 -3.71 3.78 -2.39
CA ALA A 116 -3.22 3.91 -1.01
C ALA A 116 -3.01 2.55 -0.34
N ARG A 117 -3.94 1.60 -0.50
CA ARG A 117 -3.85 0.24 0.06
C ARG A 117 -2.71 -0.54 -0.59
N LEU A 118 -2.65 -0.53 -1.93
CA LEU A 118 -1.57 -1.20 -2.68
C LEU A 118 -0.19 -0.72 -2.23
N LEU A 119 0.00 0.60 -2.17
CA LEU A 119 1.29 1.19 -1.85
C LEU A 119 1.77 0.85 -0.44
N THR A 120 0.88 0.59 0.52
CA THR A 120 1.30 0.17 1.87
C THR A 120 2.13 -1.11 1.86
N HIS A 121 1.93 -2.01 0.88
CA HIS A 121 2.73 -3.23 0.72
C HIS A 121 4.14 -2.97 0.21
N TYR A 122 4.42 -1.77 -0.32
CA TYR A 122 5.72 -1.36 -0.82
C TYR A 122 6.43 -0.37 0.14
N LEU A 123 5.87 -0.17 1.34
CA LEU A 123 6.48 0.62 2.40
C LEU A 123 7.06 -0.30 3.48
N TYR A 124 8.37 -0.24 3.65
CA TYR A 124 9.08 -0.91 4.73
C TYR A 124 9.23 0.08 5.88
N ALA A 125 8.21 0.13 6.74
CA ALA A 125 8.06 1.09 7.81
C ALA A 125 8.47 0.49 9.15
N GLY A 126 9.42 1.11 9.84
CA GLY A 126 9.97 0.59 11.07
C GLY A 126 10.53 1.66 11.99
N ALA A 127 11.06 1.22 13.13
CA ALA A 127 11.78 2.07 14.05
C ALA A 127 12.88 1.30 14.78
N VAL A 128 13.93 2.02 15.16
CA VAL A 128 14.85 1.58 16.22
C VAL A 128 14.30 2.09 17.53
N LEU A 129 14.03 1.19 18.47
CA LEU A 129 13.42 1.49 19.76
C LEU A 129 14.38 1.19 20.91
N GLY A 130 14.38 2.06 21.92
CA GLY A 130 15.07 1.81 23.20
C GLY A 130 14.30 0.88 24.15
N SER A 131 13.04 0.57 23.85
CA SER A 131 12.21 -0.38 24.60
C SER A 131 11.02 -0.81 23.74
N VAL A 132 10.57 -2.06 23.93
CA VAL A 132 9.39 -2.65 23.28
C VAL A 132 8.31 -3.03 24.30
N ALA A 133 8.42 -2.54 25.54
CA ALA A 133 7.53 -2.92 26.64
C ALA A 133 6.07 -2.46 26.46
N LYS A 134 5.82 -1.41 25.67
CA LYS A 134 4.49 -0.86 25.35
C LYS A 134 4.19 -0.92 23.85
N LEU A 135 4.86 -1.83 23.14
CA LEU A 135 4.68 -1.98 21.70
C LEU A 135 3.44 -2.85 21.44
N ASP A 136 2.27 -2.23 21.49
CA ASP A 136 1.00 -2.97 21.39
C ASP A 136 0.49 -3.09 19.94
N ARG A 137 1.01 -2.24 19.03
CA ARG A 137 0.51 -2.11 17.65
C ARG A 137 1.19 -3.03 16.65
N VAL A 138 2.37 -3.55 16.98
CA VAL A 138 3.12 -4.45 16.11
C VAL A 138 3.03 -5.83 16.73
N PRO A 139 2.38 -6.81 16.07
CA PRO A 139 2.21 -8.15 16.63
C PRO A 139 3.54 -8.91 16.58
N VAL A 140 4.41 -8.63 17.55
CA VAL A 140 5.68 -9.33 17.75
C VAL A 140 5.48 -10.43 18.79
N GLY A 141 6.08 -11.61 18.59
CA GLY A 141 5.88 -12.76 19.47
C GLY A 141 6.17 -12.43 20.95
N VAL A 142 5.41 -13.05 21.87
CA VAL A 142 5.40 -12.79 23.32
C VAL A 142 6.80 -12.85 23.97
N THR A 143 7.72 -13.64 23.41
CA THR A 143 9.11 -13.76 23.86
C THR A 143 9.94 -12.47 23.73
N SER A 144 9.52 -11.53 22.88
CA SER A 144 10.20 -10.25 22.65
C SER A 144 10.02 -9.26 23.82
N HIS A 145 8.85 -9.26 24.49
CA HIS A 145 8.59 -8.39 25.65
C HIS A 145 9.40 -8.80 26.89
N ALA A 146 9.71 -10.09 27.06
CA ALA A 146 10.59 -10.55 28.14
C ALA A 146 12.05 -10.05 27.95
N ARG A 147 12.49 -9.87 26.69
CA ARG A 147 13.85 -9.43 26.36
C ARG A 147 14.07 -7.92 26.55
N SER A 148 13.02 -7.11 26.73
CA SER A 148 13.12 -5.65 26.91
C SER A 148 13.63 -5.21 28.29
N TRP A 149 13.82 -6.15 29.22
CA TRP A 149 14.20 -5.87 30.60
C TRP A 149 15.71 -5.73 30.81
N LEU A 150 16.51 -5.97 29.75
CA LEU A 150 17.97 -5.82 29.79
C LEU A 150 18.37 -4.36 29.48
N PRO A 151 19.05 -3.65 30.42
CA PRO A 151 19.51 -2.28 30.21
C PRO A 151 20.37 -2.13 28.95
N GLY A 152 20.17 -1.05 28.20
CA GLY A 152 20.97 -0.74 27.00
C GLY A 152 20.60 -1.53 25.74
N SER A 153 19.56 -2.38 25.79
CA SER A 153 19.08 -3.09 24.59
C SER A 153 18.42 -2.13 23.61
N ARG A 154 18.74 -2.29 22.32
CA ARG A 154 18.06 -1.60 21.22
C ARG A 154 17.37 -2.64 20.34
N PHE A 155 16.22 -2.29 19.81
CA PHE A 155 15.42 -3.18 18.97
C PHE A 155 15.16 -2.50 17.63
N ALA A 156 15.44 -3.19 16.53
CA ALA A 156 14.95 -2.79 15.23
C ALA A 156 13.61 -3.50 15.00
N VAL A 157 12.56 -2.73 14.74
CA VAL A 157 11.20 -3.23 14.53
C VAL A 157 10.73 -2.79 13.16
N LEU A 158 10.17 -3.74 12.40
CA LEU A 158 9.41 -3.47 11.18
C LEU A 158 7.93 -3.63 11.53
N ALA A 159 7.11 -2.63 11.19
CA ALA A 159 5.66 -2.64 11.37
C ALA A 159 4.92 -3.02 10.08
N ALA A 160 5.46 -2.58 8.93
CA ALA A 160 4.95 -2.88 7.60
C ALA A 160 6.13 -3.16 6.65
N PRO A 161 5.96 -3.99 5.61
CA PRO A 161 4.72 -4.69 5.25
C PRO A 161 4.45 -5.91 6.13
N THR A 162 5.49 -6.53 6.66
CA THR A 162 5.40 -7.69 7.57
C THR A 162 6.03 -7.34 8.91
N PRO A 163 5.32 -7.55 10.04
CA PRO A 163 5.87 -7.32 11.37
C PRO A 163 7.12 -8.16 11.66
N GLU A 164 8.21 -7.50 12.01
CA GLU A 164 9.48 -8.15 12.39
C GLU A 164 10.13 -7.43 13.57
N LEU A 165 10.89 -8.17 14.38
CA LEU A 165 11.62 -7.62 15.51
C LEU A 165 12.97 -8.31 15.65
N VAL A 166 14.03 -7.51 15.71
CA VAL A 166 15.40 -7.97 15.89
C VAL A 166 16.07 -7.16 17.00
N ARG A 167 16.76 -7.84 17.92
CA ARG A 167 17.54 -7.18 18.96
C ARG A 167 18.93 -6.82 18.44
N LEU A 168 19.23 -5.53 18.39
CA LEU A 168 20.52 -5.04 17.92
C LEU A 168 21.65 -5.40 18.90
N GLY A 169 22.84 -5.69 18.38
CA GLY A 169 24.01 -6.08 19.17
C GLY A 169 24.03 -7.56 19.59
N THR A 170 23.21 -8.40 18.96
CA THR A 170 23.22 -9.86 19.12
C THR A 170 23.57 -10.53 17.78
N PRO A 171 24.02 -11.80 17.77
CA PRO A 171 24.23 -12.55 16.52
C PRO A 171 22.97 -12.66 15.65
N GLU A 172 21.78 -12.65 16.27
CA GLU A 172 20.49 -12.59 15.54
C GLU A 172 20.38 -11.30 14.71
N ALA A 173 21.04 -10.22 15.11
CA ALA A 173 21.12 -8.97 14.35
C ALA A 173 21.91 -9.10 13.04
N ASP A 174 22.77 -10.12 12.91
CA ASP A 174 23.51 -10.38 11.68
C ASP A 174 22.58 -10.84 10.54
N ALA A 175 21.44 -11.48 10.88
CA ALA A 175 20.36 -11.79 9.94
C ALA A 175 19.51 -10.56 9.59
N GLY A 176 19.45 -9.56 10.49
CA GLY A 176 18.82 -8.26 10.26
C GLY A 176 17.32 -8.32 9.94
N LEU A 177 16.74 -7.16 9.60
CA LEU A 177 15.38 -7.08 9.07
C LEU A 177 15.36 -7.50 7.60
N THR A 178 14.25 -8.11 7.16
CA THR A 178 14.02 -8.44 5.75
C THR A 178 14.12 -7.19 4.88
N ALA A 179 14.96 -7.26 3.85
CA ALA A 179 15.20 -6.15 2.95
C ALA A 179 14.11 -6.05 1.86
N PRO A 180 13.79 -4.83 1.39
CA PRO A 180 13.03 -4.65 0.16
C PRO A 180 13.69 -5.36 -1.02
N GLN A 181 12.88 -6.00 -1.88
CA GLN A 181 13.35 -6.67 -3.11
C GLN A 181 13.31 -5.74 -4.35
N PHE A 182 13.29 -4.43 -4.12
CA PHE A 182 13.18 -3.40 -5.13
C PHE A 182 14.03 -2.20 -4.72
N ALA A 183 14.35 -1.32 -5.68
CA ALA A 183 15.11 -0.11 -5.40
C ALA A 183 14.32 0.82 -4.47
N THR A 184 14.95 1.25 -3.38
CA THR A 184 14.33 2.13 -2.38
C THR A 184 15.21 3.30 -2.01
N GLU A 185 14.56 4.39 -1.62
CA GLU A 185 15.16 5.42 -0.77
C GLU A 185 14.64 5.26 0.66
N LEU A 186 15.46 5.67 1.63
CA LEU A 186 15.14 5.61 3.04
C LEU A 186 14.84 7.02 3.55
N THR A 187 13.71 7.21 4.24
CA THR A 187 13.44 8.41 5.02
C THR A 187 13.61 8.06 6.49
N VAL A 188 14.45 8.80 7.21
CA VAL A 188 14.75 8.59 8.63
C VAL A 188 14.32 9.81 9.42
N ALA A 189 13.63 9.61 10.53
CA ALA A 189 13.28 10.65 11.48
C ALA A 189 13.92 10.36 12.84
N PRO A 190 15.08 10.98 13.12
CA PRO A 190 15.74 10.87 14.42
C PRO A 190 14.86 11.39 15.56
N GLY A 191 14.84 10.67 16.67
CA GLY A 191 14.18 11.07 17.91
C GLY A 191 15.15 10.99 19.09
N GLY A 192 14.64 10.64 20.27
CA GLY A 192 15.44 10.51 21.50
C GLY A 192 16.44 9.35 21.54
N LEU A 193 16.76 8.72 20.41
CA LEU A 193 17.69 7.60 20.27
C LEU A 193 18.68 7.89 19.13
N ALA A 194 19.92 7.40 19.26
CA ALA A 194 20.95 7.53 18.22
C ALA A 194 20.50 6.86 16.91
N ALA A 195 20.60 7.62 15.82
CA ALA A 195 20.10 7.23 14.51
C ALA A 195 21.11 6.48 13.63
N ASP A 196 22.36 6.28 14.09
CA ASP A 196 23.48 5.74 13.32
C ASP A 196 23.15 4.43 12.61
N TRP A 197 22.43 3.54 13.29
CA TRP A 197 22.02 2.26 12.68
C TRP A 197 21.06 2.48 11.50
N ALA A 198 20.08 3.38 11.64
CA ALA A 198 19.13 3.72 10.59
C ALA A 198 19.74 4.59 9.48
N LEU A 199 20.76 5.41 9.80
CA LEU A 199 21.41 6.31 8.84
C LEU A 199 22.58 5.68 8.07
N HIS A 200 23.19 4.61 8.61
CA HIS A 200 24.40 4.02 8.03
C HIS A 200 24.31 2.51 7.85
N THR A 201 23.95 1.75 8.90
CA THR A 201 23.95 0.29 8.85
C THR A 201 22.81 -0.26 7.98
N LEU A 202 21.58 0.21 8.20
CA LEU A 202 20.40 -0.23 7.48
C LEU A 202 20.50 0.14 5.98
N PRO A 203 20.85 1.38 5.59
CA PRO A 203 21.11 1.76 4.20
C PRO A 203 22.07 0.83 3.45
N ALA A 204 23.21 0.51 4.06
CA ALA A 204 24.20 -0.36 3.45
C ALA A 204 23.67 -1.79 3.27
N ARG A 205 22.94 -2.30 4.26
CA ARG A 205 22.37 -3.66 4.22
C ARG A 205 21.26 -3.79 3.19
N TRP A 206 20.36 -2.82 3.13
CA TRP A 206 19.24 -2.79 2.18
C TRP A 206 19.61 -2.24 0.81
N ARG A 207 20.85 -1.77 0.62
CA ARG A 207 21.35 -1.16 -0.61
C ARG A 207 20.45 0.00 -1.07
N VAL A 208 20.05 0.85 -0.13
CA VAL A 208 19.19 2.00 -0.45
C VAL A 208 19.96 3.01 -1.29
N GLY A 209 19.29 3.62 -2.27
CA GLY A 209 19.92 4.58 -3.17
C GLY A 209 20.24 5.91 -2.49
N HIS A 210 19.36 6.37 -1.61
CA HIS A 210 19.51 7.63 -0.89
C HIS A 210 18.87 7.56 0.50
N VAL A 211 19.36 8.40 1.41
CA VAL A 211 18.83 8.57 2.77
C VAL A 211 18.43 10.01 2.99
N HIS A 212 17.13 10.24 3.22
CA HIS A 212 16.55 11.53 3.58
C HIS A 212 16.34 11.62 5.08
N GLN A 213 16.53 12.80 5.65
CA GLN A 213 16.11 13.09 7.02
C GLN A 213 14.83 13.93 7.04
N ALA A 214 13.94 13.59 7.96
CA ALA A 214 12.71 14.32 8.22
C ALA A 214 12.59 14.61 9.72
N PRO A 215 11.84 15.66 10.13
CA PRO A 215 11.49 15.83 11.53
C PRO A 215 10.66 14.63 12.00
N LEU A 216 10.80 14.26 13.27
CA LEU A 216 9.99 13.21 13.87
C LEU A 216 8.53 13.68 14.01
N PRO A 217 7.55 12.96 13.43
CA PRO A 217 6.15 13.28 13.64
C PRO A 217 5.78 13.23 15.11
N ARG A 218 4.91 14.16 15.54
CA ARG A 218 4.52 14.31 16.95
C ARG A 218 3.91 13.03 17.53
N ASP A 219 3.11 12.33 16.73
CA ASP A 219 2.36 11.15 17.16
C ASP A 219 3.23 9.87 17.21
N SER A 220 4.50 9.93 16.80
CA SER A 220 5.38 8.75 16.74
C SER A 220 5.62 8.13 18.12
N ALA A 221 5.80 8.94 19.16
CA ALA A 221 6.04 8.41 20.51
C ALA A 221 4.85 7.60 21.03
N ASP A 222 3.63 8.08 20.79
CA ASP A 222 2.39 7.40 21.19
C ASP A 222 2.11 6.17 20.34
N TRP A 223 2.46 6.21 19.04
CA TRP A 223 2.31 5.09 18.13
C TRP A 223 3.23 3.92 18.53
N TRP A 224 4.51 4.21 18.76
CA TRP A 224 5.55 3.22 19.11
C TRP A 224 5.60 2.87 20.62
N GLY A 225 4.89 3.61 21.47
CA GLY A 225 4.85 3.39 22.92
C GLY A 225 6.09 3.89 23.68
N THR A 226 6.97 4.66 23.05
CA THR A 226 8.21 5.21 23.63
C THR A 226 8.68 6.45 22.88
N ALA A 227 9.25 7.44 23.57
CA ALA A 227 9.91 8.59 22.93
C ALA A 227 11.40 8.32 22.56
N ARG A 228 11.98 7.23 23.08
CA ARG A 228 13.34 6.80 22.73
C ARG A 228 13.30 5.97 21.46
N LEU A 229 13.20 6.65 20.33
CA LEU A 229 13.10 6.01 19.01
C LEU A 229 13.86 6.76 17.92
N THR A 230 14.09 6.07 16.82
CA THR A 230 14.39 6.61 15.49
C THR A 230 13.47 5.91 14.51
N GLU A 231 12.57 6.64 13.87
CA GLU A 231 11.65 6.07 12.88
C GLU A 231 12.31 6.05 11.50
N PHE A 232 12.01 5.04 10.69
CA PHE A 232 12.52 4.95 9.33
C PHE A 232 11.49 4.32 8.39
N VAL A 233 11.54 4.70 7.12
CA VAL A 233 10.66 4.15 6.08
C VAL A 233 11.45 4.02 4.79
N ALA A 234 11.57 2.80 4.25
CA ALA A 234 12.05 2.58 2.90
C ALA A 234 10.88 2.48 1.94
N ALA A 235 10.99 3.16 0.79
CA ALA A 235 9.92 3.26 -0.19
C ALA A 235 10.49 3.39 -1.61
N ILE A 236 9.66 3.05 -2.60
CA ILE A 236 9.98 3.28 -4.01
C ILE A 236 10.03 4.79 -4.28
N PRO A 237 11.15 5.33 -4.79
CA PRO A 237 11.32 6.76 -5.02
C PRO A 237 10.80 7.23 -6.38
N ASP A 238 10.81 6.35 -7.39
CA ASP A 238 10.51 6.70 -8.78
C ASP A 238 9.00 6.67 -9.03
N VAL A 239 8.44 7.83 -9.38
CA VAL A 239 7.01 7.99 -9.73
C VAL A 239 6.61 7.14 -10.92
N SER A 240 7.49 6.88 -11.87
CA SER A 240 7.22 6.03 -13.04
C SER A 240 7.02 4.58 -12.60
N VAL A 241 7.82 4.10 -11.65
CA VAL A 241 7.65 2.75 -11.07
C VAL A 241 6.35 2.68 -10.27
N LEU A 242 6.04 3.70 -9.46
CA LEU A 242 4.77 3.79 -8.75
C LEU A 242 3.57 3.78 -9.71
N TYR A 243 3.66 4.53 -10.80
CA TYR A 243 2.65 4.56 -11.85
C TYR A 243 2.46 3.17 -12.47
N GLN A 244 3.54 2.50 -12.87
CA GLN A 244 3.46 1.16 -13.46
C GLN A 244 2.86 0.14 -12.50
N LEU A 245 3.23 0.19 -11.21
CA LEU A 245 2.62 -0.66 -10.19
C LEU A 245 1.10 -0.49 -10.15
N VAL A 246 0.62 0.75 -10.05
CA VAL A 246 -0.82 1.04 -9.99
C VAL A 246 -1.53 0.71 -11.32
N ALA A 247 -0.92 1.06 -12.45
CA ALA A 247 -1.49 0.85 -13.77
C ALA A 247 -1.55 -0.64 -14.18
N SER A 248 -0.67 -1.48 -13.64
CA SER A 248 -0.65 -2.93 -13.91
C SER A 248 -1.76 -3.71 -13.23
N VAL A 249 -2.41 -3.13 -12.20
CA VAL A 249 -3.50 -3.79 -11.48
C VAL A 249 -4.80 -3.70 -12.29
N ARG A 250 -5.53 -4.82 -12.36
CA ARG A 250 -6.84 -4.89 -13.01
C ARG A 250 -7.77 -3.81 -12.44
N ARG A 251 -8.38 -3.05 -13.34
CA ARG A 251 -9.39 -2.04 -13.03
C ARG A 251 -10.78 -2.67 -13.16
N ASP A 252 -11.65 -2.30 -12.24
CA ASP A 252 -13.06 -2.64 -12.25
C ASP A 252 -13.89 -1.39 -11.96
N GLU A 253 -15.11 -1.34 -12.49
CA GLU A 253 -16.07 -0.29 -12.13
C GLU A 253 -16.76 -0.66 -10.82
N CYS A 254 -16.83 0.31 -9.90
CA CYS A 254 -17.52 0.11 -8.64
C CYS A 254 -19.04 -0.01 -8.86
N PRO A 255 -19.70 -1.11 -8.43
CA PRO A 255 -21.14 -1.29 -8.65
C PRO A 255 -22.00 -0.28 -7.88
N GLY A 256 -21.47 0.33 -6.82
CA GLY A 256 -22.19 1.29 -6.00
C GLY A 256 -22.13 2.74 -6.49
N CYS A 257 -21.00 3.17 -7.07
CA CYS A 257 -20.78 4.57 -7.44
C CYS A 257 -20.26 4.80 -8.87
N GLY A 258 -19.96 3.74 -9.62
CA GLY A 258 -19.49 3.81 -11.01
C GLY A 258 -18.05 4.28 -11.20
N LEU A 259 -17.32 4.62 -10.13
CA LEU A 259 -15.90 4.98 -10.25
C LEU A 259 -15.05 3.74 -10.57
N GLU A 260 -14.11 3.89 -11.49
CA GLU A 260 -13.03 2.91 -11.67
C GLU A 260 -12.22 2.78 -10.38
N MET A 261 -11.87 1.55 -10.03
CA MET A 261 -11.07 1.23 -8.85
C MET A 261 -10.17 0.02 -9.12
N ILE A 262 -9.17 -0.13 -8.27
CA ILE A 262 -8.35 -1.34 -8.18
C ILE A 262 -8.62 -2.05 -6.85
N GLY A 263 -8.40 -3.36 -6.81
CA GLY A 263 -8.64 -4.18 -5.61
C GLY A 263 -10.12 -4.49 -5.38
N ASP A 264 -10.46 -4.88 -4.15
CA ASP A 264 -11.74 -5.50 -3.80
C ASP A 264 -12.78 -4.55 -3.19
N ARG A 265 -12.39 -3.32 -2.82
CA ARG A 265 -13.25 -2.38 -2.10
C ARG A 265 -13.03 -0.94 -2.52
N CYS A 266 -14.12 -0.24 -2.84
CA CYS A 266 -14.11 1.15 -3.28
C CYS A 266 -13.69 2.12 -2.18
N ALA A 267 -12.76 3.03 -2.49
CA ALA A 267 -12.30 4.08 -1.58
C ALA A 267 -13.39 5.11 -1.19
N PHE A 268 -14.37 5.36 -2.05
CA PHE A 268 -15.38 6.41 -1.87
C PHE A 268 -16.64 5.89 -1.18
N CYS A 269 -17.30 4.91 -1.79
CA CYS A 269 -18.57 4.38 -1.29
C CYS A 269 -18.45 3.13 -0.42
N ALA A 270 -17.24 2.57 -0.26
CA ALA A 270 -16.98 1.34 0.49
C ALA A 270 -17.66 0.06 -0.05
N ALA A 271 -18.32 0.12 -1.21
CA ALA A 271 -18.85 -1.07 -1.87
C ALA A 271 -17.71 -2.04 -2.22
N SER A 272 -17.96 -3.34 -2.01
CA SER A 272 -17.01 -4.40 -2.36
C SER A 272 -17.37 -4.96 -3.74
N LEU A 273 -16.36 -5.40 -4.49
CA LEU A 273 -16.61 -6.15 -5.73
C LEU A 273 -17.16 -7.54 -5.38
N PRO A 274 -18.14 -8.03 -6.16
CA PRO A 274 -18.56 -9.42 -6.02
C PRO A 274 -17.38 -10.35 -6.27
N PRO A 275 -17.27 -11.49 -5.56
CA PRO A 275 -16.23 -12.46 -5.84
C PRO A 275 -16.33 -12.91 -7.30
N PRO A 276 -15.19 -13.18 -7.97
CA PRO A 276 -15.24 -13.72 -9.32
C PRO A 276 -16.06 -15.02 -9.31
N PRO A 277 -16.88 -15.27 -10.34
CA PRO A 277 -17.62 -16.52 -10.42
C PRO A 277 -16.62 -17.68 -10.32
N PRO A 278 -16.96 -18.77 -9.60
CA PRO A 278 -16.08 -19.92 -9.52
C PRO A 278 -15.73 -20.33 -10.95
N ALA A 279 -14.43 -20.42 -11.24
CA ALA A 279 -13.96 -20.89 -12.53
C ALA A 279 -14.72 -22.19 -12.79
N ALA A 280 -15.52 -22.22 -13.85
CA ALA A 280 -16.24 -23.42 -14.23
C ALA A 280 -15.18 -24.51 -14.34
N SER A 281 -15.12 -25.40 -13.34
CA SER A 281 -14.33 -26.60 -13.40
C SER A 281 -14.76 -27.22 -14.71
N ALA A 282 -13.85 -27.24 -15.69
CA ALA A 282 -14.10 -27.88 -16.97
C ALA A 282 -14.59 -29.27 -16.60
N SER A 283 -15.91 -29.47 -16.71
CA SER A 283 -16.52 -30.74 -16.42
C SER A 283 -15.86 -31.66 -17.40
N ARG A 284 -14.96 -32.49 -16.88
CA ARG A 284 -14.23 -33.46 -17.68
C ARG A 284 -15.35 -34.34 -18.22
N ALA A 285 -15.70 -34.11 -19.48
CA ALA A 285 -16.67 -34.94 -20.18
C ALA A 285 -16.26 -36.39 -19.92
N PRO A 286 -17.17 -37.27 -19.47
CA PRO A 286 -16.81 -38.66 -19.25
C PRO A 286 -16.25 -39.17 -20.57
N ALA A 287 -14.98 -39.59 -20.54
CA ALA A 287 -14.35 -40.21 -21.69
C ALA A 287 -15.22 -41.41 -22.05
N ALA A 288 -15.88 -41.34 -23.21
CA ALA A 288 -16.55 -42.48 -23.77
C ALA A 288 -15.49 -43.58 -23.96
N SER A 289 -15.65 -44.66 -23.21
CA SER A 289 -14.84 -45.87 -23.33
C SER A 289 -14.97 -46.42 -24.76
N ALA A 290 -14.03 -46.09 -25.63
CA ALA A 290 -13.91 -46.72 -26.94
C ALA A 290 -13.37 -48.13 -26.74
N HIS A 291 -14.25 -49.13 -26.76
CA HIS A 291 -13.88 -50.52 -26.99
C HIS A 291 -13.28 -50.66 -28.40
N PRO A 292 -12.12 -51.31 -28.59
CA PRO A 292 -11.62 -51.61 -29.92
C PRO A 292 -12.46 -52.73 -30.55
N ALA A 293 -13.14 -52.41 -31.65
CA ALA A 293 -13.83 -53.39 -32.49
C ALA A 293 -12.84 -54.06 -33.46
N ALA A 294 -12.98 -55.38 -33.61
CA ALA A 294 -12.18 -56.26 -34.45
C ALA A 294 -12.31 -55.94 -35.96
N PRO A 295 -11.29 -56.26 -36.79
CA PRO A 295 -11.27 -55.91 -38.20
C PRO A 295 -12.17 -56.81 -39.06
N PRO A 296 -12.85 -56.27 -40.10
CA PRO A 296 -13.60 -57.06 -41.06
C PRO A 296 -12.73 -57.61 -42.21
N ALA A 297 -13.17 -58.76 -42.73
CA ALA A 297 -12.54 -59.56 -43.77
C ALA A 297 -12.70 -59.01 -45.20
N HIS A 298 -11.79 -59.44 -46.07
CA HIS A 298 -11.60 -59.10 -47.48
C HIS A 298 -12.85 -59.07 -48.38
N ALA A 299 -12.86 -58.10 -49.31
CA ALA A 299 -13.64 -58.12 -50.56
C ALA A 299 -12.72 -58.51 -51.75
N PRO A 300 -13.24 -59.24 -52.77
CA PRO A 300 -12.47 -59.67 -53.93
C PRO A 300 -12.41 -58.61 -55.05
N PRO A 301 -11.53 -58.79 -56.06
CA PRO A 301 -11.07 -57.72 -56.94
C PRO A 301 -11.84 -57.63 -58.26
N GLU A 302 -11.79 -56.47 -58.90
CA GLU A 302 -11.98 -56.33 -60.36
C GLU A 302 -10.84 -55.53 -60.99
N PRO A 303 -10.51 -55.79 -62.28
CA PRO A 303 -9.20 -55.49 -62.86
C PRO A 303 -9.23 -54.28 -63.81
N ALA A 304 -8.05 -53.69 -64.07
CA ALA A 304 -7.59 -53.42 -65.44
C ALA A 304 -6.16 -52.81 -65.48
N VAL A 305 -5.25 -53.59 -66.07
CA VAL A 305 -4.29 -53.22 -67.12
C VAL A 305 -3.33 -52.02 -66.91
N ALA A 306 -2.05 -52.40 -66.71
CA ALA A 306 -0.77 -51.88 -67.21
C ALA A 306 -0.69 -50.40 -67.67
N ASP A 307 0.16 -49.56 -67.04
CA ASP A 307 1.62 -49.37 -67.31
C ASP A 307 1.84 -48.75 -68.71
N PRO A 308 2.79 -47.81 -68.99
CA PRO A 308 4.09 -47.79 -68.34
C PRO A 308 4.87 -46.46 -68.23
N ARG A 309 6.03 -46.58 -67.57
CA ARG A 309 7.24 -45.73 -67.59
C ARG A 309 7.19 -44.51 -66.63
N GLY A 310 8.14 -44.33 -65.72
CA GLY A 310 9.44 -44.96 -65.53
C GLY A 310 10.46 -43.92 -65.11
N ILE A 311 10.91 -44.07 -63.86
CA ILE A 311 12.30 -43.92 -63.38
C ILE A 311 12.94 -42.52 -63.36
N ARG A 312 13.32 -42.17 -62.11
CA ARG A 312 14.25 -41.13 -61.65
C ARG A 312 15.67 -41.24 -62.25
N PRO A 313 16.50 -40.22 -62.06
CA PRO A 313 17.54 -40.37 -61.02
C PRO A 313 17.35 -39.42 -59.83
#